data_AF-A0A077PH54-F1
#
_entry.id   AF-A0A077PH54-F1
#
_cell.length_a   1.000
_cell.length_b   1.000
_cell.length_c   1.000
_cell.angle_alpha   90.00
_cell.angle_beta   90.00
_cell.angle_gamma   90.00
#
_symmetry.space_group_name_H-M   'P 1'
#
loop_
_entity.id
_entity.type
_entity.pdbx_description
1 polymer ?
#
loop_
_entity_poly.entity_id
_entity_poly.type
_entity_poly.pdbx_seq_one_letter_code
_entity_poly.pdbx_strand_id
1 'polypeptide(L)'
;MRLLTQILLFSFISLMSSPSIAHLSTQAEILQQVRERGVNAVVAELGESKKRDGIAYNITTGESQWLRVAFTLSPNMHSEFSKQLLRSLSFALINNPVEVLSLSKKYNSFSSDQICDIPPTLKGLHERTSFIEKLSNSLNAARKSNSGKNKENIENCLRRLT
;
A
#
# COMPACT_ATOMS: atom_id res chain seq x y z
N MET A 1 38.49 -52.80 18.47
CA MET A 1 37.67 -52.26 17.36
C MET A 1 36.34 -51.77 17.93
N ARG A 2 36.37 -50.57 18.51
CA ARG A 2 35.21 -49.77 18.91
C ARG A 2 34.91 -48.90 17.70
N LEU A 3 33.73 -48.96 17.10
CA LEU A 3 33.14 -47.97 16.14
C LEU A 3 32.02 -48.61 15.28
N LEU A 4 31.12 -49.40 15.87
CA LEU A 4 29.93 -49.90 15.15
C LEU A 4 28.68 -49.79 16.03
N THR A 5 28.42 -48.58 16.58
CA THR A 5 27.25 -48.36 17.44
C THR A 5 26.66 -46.96 17.37
N GLN A 6 26.93 -46.19 16.31
CA GLN A 6 26.52 -44.77 16.25
C GLN A 6 26.12 -44.26 14.87
N ILE A 7 25.51 -45.09 14.02
CA ILE A 7 24.97 -44.60 12.75
C ILE A 7 23.61 -45.22 12.54
N LEU A 8 22.55 -44.45 12.82
CA LEU A 8 21.22 -44.47 12.18
C LEU A 8 20.14 -43.84 13.10
N LEU A 9 20.41 -42.65 13.63
CA LEU A 9 19.38 -41.77 14.21
C LEU A 9 19.59 -40.34 13.73
N PHE A 10 19.61 -40.16 12.41
CA PHE A 10 19.38 -38.86 11.78
C PHE A 10 18.41 -39.08 10.62
N SER A 11 17.21 -39.55 10.95
CA SER A 11 16.06 -39.38 10.09
C SER A 11 15.82 -37.88 10.01
N PHE A 12 16.34 -37.25 8.96
CA PHE A 12 16.03 -35.88 8.59
C PHE A 12 14.50 -35.76 8.53
N ILE A 13 13.92 -35.19 9.58
CA ILE A 13 12.55 -34.70 9.53
C ILE A 13 12.61 -33.47 8.64
N SER A 14 12.62 -33.69 7.33
CA SER A 14 12.21 -32.69 6.36
C SER A 14 10.71 -32.50 6.57
N LEU A 15 10.33 -31.78 7.63
CA LEU A 15 9.08 -31.05 7.66
C LEU A 15 9.19 -30.05 6.52
N MET A 16 8.85 -30.50 5.31
CA MET A 16 8.44 -29.61 4.25
C MET A 16 7.16 -28.96 4.78
N SER A 17 7.31 -27.86 5.51
CA SER A 17 6.25 -26.91 5.67
C SER A 17 5.89 -26.49 4.26
N SER A 18 4.86 -27.11 3.69
CA SER A 18 4.24 -26.60 2.48
C SER A 18 4.00 -25.12 2.75
N PRO A 19 4.50 -24.19 1.91
CA PRO A 19 4.05 -22.82 2.04
C PRO A 19 2.53 -22.92 1.92
N SER A 20 1.83 -22.65 3.02
CA SER A 20 0.39 -22.49 2.99
C SER A 20 0.14 -21.54 1.84
N ILE A 21 -0.61 -21.99 0.83
CA ILE A 21 -1.12 -21.09 -0.21
C ILE A 21 -2.13 -20.22 0.50
N ALA A 22 -1.62 -19.23 1.23
CA ALA A 22 -2.41 -18.30 1.98
C ALA A 22 -3.11 -17.47 0.94
N HIS A 23 -4.42 -17.65 0.82
CA HIS A 23 -5.22 -16.96 -0.17
C HIS A 23 -5.11 -15.46 0.13
N LEU A 24 -4.33 -14.71 -0.65
CA LEU A 24 -4.18 -13.26 -0.49
C LEU A 24 -5.43 -12.54 -1.02
N SER A 25 -6.56 -12.70 -0.34
CA SER A 25 -7.87 -12.25 -0.85
C SER A 25 -8.51 -11.17 0.03
N THR A 26 -8.13 -11.10 1.30
CA THR A 26 -8.57 -10.07 2.23
C THR A 26 -7.41 -9.20 2.72
N GLN A 27 -7.75 -8.01 3.23
CA GLN A 27 -6.80 -7.08 3.84
C GLN A 27 -6.08 -7.72 5.02
N ALA A 28 -6.80 -8.44 5.87
CA ALA A 28 -6.26 -9.10 7.06
C ALA A 28 -5.25 -10.19 6.69
N GLU A 29 -5.57 -11.03 5.70
CA GLU A 29 -4.66 -12.06 5.19
C GLU A 29 -3.40 -11.44 4.60
N ILE A 30 -3.52 -10.39 3.78
CA ILE A 30 -2.35 -9.69 3.22
C ILE A 30 -1.46 -9.15 4.33
N LEU A 31 -2.03 -8.44 5.31
CA LEU A 31 -1.26 -7.88 6.42
C LEU A 31 -0.61 -8.98 7.27
N GLN A 32 -1.29 -10.10 7.50
CA GLN A 32 -0.74 -11.24 8.22
C GLN A 32 0.42 -11.86 7.45
N GLN A 33 0.26 -12.08 6.14
CA GLN A 33 1.30 -12.64 5.29
C GLN A 33 2.53 -11.72 5.20
N VAL A 34 2.35 -10.40 5.20
CA VAL A 34 3.49 -9.47 5.25
C VAL A 34 4.26 -9.64 6.57
N ARG A 35 3.57 -9.87 7.70
CA ARG A 35 4.23 -10.14 8.99
C ARG A 35 4.99 -11.46 8.99
N GLU A 36 4.43 -12.51 8.40
CA GLU A 36 5.00 -13.86 8.44
C GLU A 36 6.21 -14.04 7.52
N ARG A 37 6.16 -13.48 6.31
CA ARG A 37 7.16 -13.75 5.25
C ARG A 37 7.73 -12.51 4.57
N GLY A 38 7.34 -11.33 5.03
CA GLY A 38 7.85 -10.06 4.53
C GLY A 38 7.15 -9.55 3.26
N VAL A 39 7.29 -8.25 3.04
CA VAL A 39 6.58 -7.50 2.00
C VAL A 39 6.90 -7.98 0.57
N ASN A 40 8.16 -8.30 0.28
CA ASN A 40 8.56 -8.66 -1.08
C ASN A 40 7.98 -10.01 -1.52
N ALA A 41 7.95 -11.01 -0.62
CA ALA A 41 7.34 -12.30 -0.90
C ALA A 41 5.84 -12.16 -1.21
N VAL A 42 5.13 -11.35 -0.42
CA VAL A 42 3.70 -11.08 -0.63
C VAL A 42 3.46 -10.34 -1.94
N VAL A 43 4.22 -9.27 -2.22
CA VAL A 43 4.06 -8.51 -3.46
C VAL A 43 4.38 -9.35 -4.70
N ALA A 44 5.39 -10.22 -4.64
CA ALA A 44 5.70 -11.17 -5.70
C ALA A 44 4.49 -12.09 -5.99
N GLU A 45 3.93 -12.72 -4.97
CA GLU A 45 2.76 -13.60 -5.12
C GLU A 45 1.51 -12.86 -5.62
N LEU A 46 1.25 -11.64 -5.15
CA LEU A 46 0.17 -10.81 -5.70
C LEU A 46 0.34 -10.57 -7.21
N GLY A 47 1.59 -10.48 -7.68
CA GLY A 47 1.93 -10.36 -9.10
C GLY A 47 1.60 -11.63 -9.86
N GLU A 48 2.13 -12.77 -9.40
CA GLU A 48 1.90 -14.08 -10.02
C GLU A 48 0.41 -14.44 -10.05
N SER A 49 -0.32 -14.09 -8.98
CA SER A 49 -1.77 -14.33 -8.86
C SER A 49 -2.63 -13.27 -9.56
N LYS A 50 -2.03 -12.29 -10.27
CA LYS A 50 -2.73 -11.19 -10.95
C LYS A 50 -3.68 -10.39 -10.06
N LYS A 51 -3.37 -10.28 -8.76
CA LYS A 51 -4.21 -9.57 -7.77
C LYS A 51 -3.82 -8.10 -7.57
N ARG A 52 -2.63 -7.67 -8.02
CA ARG A 52 -2.11 -6.31 -7.83
C ARG A 52 -3.10 -5.22 -8.27
N ASP A 53 -3.77 -5.40 -9.41
CA ASP A 53 -4.73 -4.42 -9.93
C ASP A 53 -5.97 -4.29 -9.05
N GLY A 54 -6.48 -5.42 -8.53
CA GLY A 54 -7.61 -5.41 -7.58
C GLY A 54 -7.24 -4.70 -6.28
N ILE A 55 -6.04 -4.93 -5.76
CA ILE A 55 -5.53 -4.22 -4.58
C ILE A 55 -5.40 -2.72 -4.86
N ALA A 56 -4.80 -2.35 -5.99
CA ALA A 56 -4.64 -0.97 -6.40
C ALA A 56 -6.00 -0.25 -6.55
N TYR A 57 -6.99 -0.90 -7.14
CA TYR A 57 -8.35 -0.38 -7.25
C TYR A 57 -8.97 -0.17 -5.86
N ASN A 58 -8.90 -1.17 -5.00
CA ASN A 58 -9.49 -1.08 -3.66
C ASN A 58 -8.87 0.03 -2.81
N ILE A 59 -7.58 0.35 -2.98
CA ILE A 59 -6.94 1.49 -2.31
C ILE A 59 -7.60 2.82 -2.69
N THR A 60 -8.05 2.98 -3.93
CA THR A 60 -8.68 4.22 -4.40
C THR A 60 -9.98 4.56 -3.67
N THR A 61 -10.63 3.57 -3.04
CA THR A 61 -11.85 3.76 -2.23
C THR A 61 -11.61 4.65 -1.01
N GLY A 62 -10.36 4.74 -0.52
CA GLY A 62 -10.03 5.47 0.70
C GLY A 62 -10.43 4.75 1.99
N GLU A 63 -10.89 3.50 1.93
CA GLU A 63 -11.18 2.71 3.12
C GLU A 63 -9.93 2.48 3.97
N SER A 64 -10.02 2.76 5.27
CA SER A 64 -8.91 2.71 6.23
C SER A 64 -8.08 1.41 6.16
N GLN A 65 -8.75 0.27 6.01
CA GLN A 65 -8.11 -1.04 5.90
C GLN A 65 -7.25 -1.19 4.64
N TRP A 66 -7.74 -0.69 3.50
CA TRP A 66 -7.00 -0.71 2.24
C TRP A 66 -5.86 0.30 2.23
N LEU A 67 -6.04 1.46 2.88
CA LEU A 67 -4.95 2.41 3.08
C LEU A 67 -3.81 1.79 3.91
N ARG A 68 -4.12 1.06 4.98
CA ARG A 68 -3.11 0.33 5.77
C ARG A 68 -2.38 -0.72 4.94
N VAL A 69 -3.10 -1.46 4.09
CA VAL A 69 -2.49 -2.39 3.13
C VAL A 69 -1.52 -1.65 2.21
N ALA A 70 -1.93 -0.54 1.59
CA ALA A 70 -1.09 0.25 0.69
C ALA A 70 0.25 0.63 1.34
N PHE A 71 0.21 1.24 2.53
CA PHE A 71 1.42 1.66 3.22
C PHE A 71 2.27 0.50 3.75
N THR A 72 1.64 -0.62 4.13
CA THR A 72 2.35 -1.84 4.53
C THR A 72 3.06 -2.50 3.34
N LEU A 73 2.47 -2.41 2.14
CA LEU A 73 3.07 -2.92 0.90
C LEU A 73 4.06 -1.96 0.23
N SER A 74 4.10 -0.69 0.66
CA SER A 74 4.94 0.35 0.04
C SER A 74 6.45 0.06 0.04
N PRO A 75 7.08 -0.50 1.11
CA PRO A 75 8.51 -0.79 1.12
C PRO A 75 8.86 -2.07 0.34
N ASN A 76 8.35 -2.24 -0.88
CA ASN A 76 8.63 -3.39 -1.74
C ASN A 76 9.64 -3.05 -2.85
N MET A 77 10.27 -4.07 -3.43
CA MET A 77 11.27 -3.94 -4.50
C MET A 77 10.68 -3.89 -5.92
N HIS A 78 9.38 -4.11 -6.09
CA HIS A 78 8.71 -4.11 -7.40
C HIS A 78 8.28 -2.70 -7.79
N SER A 79 9.19 -1.97 -8.45
CA SER A 79 9.04 -0.55 -8.80
C SER A 79 7.71 -0.19 -9.47
N GLU A 80 7.22 -0.99 -10.43
CA GLU A 80 5.94 -0.75 -11.09
C GLU A 80 4.75 -0.86 -10.15
N PHE A 81 4.79 -1.80 -9.20
CA PHE A 81 3.76 -1.89 -8.18
C PHE A 81 3.84 -0.71 -7.21
N SER A 82 5.03 -0.25 -6.84
CA SER A 82 5.18 0.97 -6.02
C SER A 82 4.60 2.21 -6.71
N LYS A 83 4.81 2.37 -8.02
CA LYS A 83 4.17 3.44 -8.82
C LYS A 83 2.65 3.30 -8.83
N GLN A 84 2.14 2.07 -8.92
CA GLN A 84 0.72 1.79 -8.89
C GLN A 84 0.10 2.12 -7.53
N LEU A 85 0.75 1.72 -6.42
CA LEU A 85 0.34 2.07 -5.06
C LEU A 85 0.30 3.58 -4.85
N LEU A 86 1.35 4.30 -5.28
CA LEU A 86 1.42 5.74 -5.17
C LEU A 86 0.25 6.42 -5.91
N ARG A 87 0.01 6.03 -7.16
CA ARG A 87 -1.13 6.52 -7.93
C ARG A 87 -2.47 6.24 -7.24
N SER A 88 -2.66 5.03 -6.72
CA SER A 88 -3.90 4.69 -6.00
C SER A 88 -4.09 5.53 -4.74
N LEU A 89 -3.02 5.83 -4.01
CA LEU A 89 -3.05 6.72 -2.85
C LEU A 89 -3.40 8.16 -3.25
N SER A 90 -2.91 8.66 -4.39
CA SER A 90 -3.31 9.98 -4.92
C SER A 90 -4.81 10.05 -5.21
N PHE A 91 -5.41 8.99 -5.76
CA PHE A 91 -6.88 8.92 -5.93
C PHE A 91 -7.62 8.80 -4.60
N ALA A 92 -7.08 8.05 -3.64
CA ALA A 92 -7.68 7.88 -2.33
C ALA A 92 -7.82 9.20 -1.55
N LEU A 93 -7.01 10.21 -1.84
CA LEU A 93 -7.14 11.55 -1.27
C LEU A 93 -8.51 12.20 -1.56
N ILE A 94 -9.19 11.82 -2.65
CA ILE A 94 -10.55 12.30 -2.94
C ILE A 94 -11.53 11.82 -1.86
N ASN A 95 -11.36 10.59 -1.38
CA ASN A 95 -12.30 9.93 -0.48
C ASN A 95 -11.92 10.05 1.00
N ASN A 96 -10.62 10.02 1.33
CA ASN A 96 -10.15 10.05 2.71
C ASN A 96 -8.79 10.76 2.85
N PRO A 97 -8.72 12.08 2.61
CA PRO A 97 -7.46 12.82 2.62
C PRO A 97 -6.79 12.84 3.99
N VAL A 98 -7.56 12.86 5.08
CA VAL A 98 -7.03 12.93 6.44
C VAL A 98 -6.23 11.69 6.79
N GLU A 99 -6.76 10.50 6.53
CA GLU A 99 -6.10 9.25 6.88
C GLU A 99 -4.92 8.96 5.96
N VAL A 100 -5.05 9.21 4.65
CA VAL A 100 -3.94 9.05 3.70
C VAL A 100 -2.72 9.86 4.14
N LEU A 101 -2.91 11.16 4.45
CA LEU A 101 -1.81 12.03 4.87
C LEU A 101 -1.26 11.67 6.26
N SER A 102 -2.12 11.20 7.17
CA SER A 102 -1.68 10.70 8.48
C SER A 102 -0.81 9.45 8.35
N LEU A 103 -1.19 8.52 7.48
CA LEU A 103 -0.47 7.26 7.28
C LEU A 103 0.84 7.47 6.51
N SER A 104 0.86 8.39 5.54
CA SER A 104 2.09 8.84 4.87
C SER A 104 3.15 9.27 5.88
N LYS A 105 2.77 10.14 6.84
CA LYS A 105 3.66 10.56 7.93
C LYS A 105 4.10 9.41 8.83
N LYS A 106 3.21 8.47 9.13
CA LYS A 106 3.48 7.33 10.03
C LYS A 106 4.45 6.32 9.43
N TYR A 107 4.25 5.95 8.16
CA TYR A 107 5.03 4.89 7.50
C TYR A 107 6.29 5.42 6.80
N ASN A 108 6.32 6.71 6.45
CA ASN A 108 7.45 7.37 5.79
C ASN A 108 7.94 6.67 4.50
N SER A 109 7.07 5.87 3.86
CA SER A 109 7.40 5.12 2.63
C SER A 109 7.13 5.93 1.36
N PHE A 110 6.09 6.76 1.38
CA PHE A 110 5.79 7.77 0.37
C PHE A 110 5.61 9.09 1.09
N SER A 111 6.32 10.13 0.64
CA SER A 111 6.13 11.47 1.20
C SER A 111 4.74 11.99 0.84
N SER A 112 4.20 12.86 1.69
CA SER A 112 2.90 13.49 1.39
C SER A 112 2.97 14.24 0.05
N ASP A 113 4.09 14.88 -0.24
CA ASP A 113 4.37 15.53 -1.53
C ASP A 113 4.18 14.61 -2.73
N GLN A 114 4.75 13.40 -2.70
CA GLN A 114 4.59 12.43 -3.78
C GLN A 114 3.14 11.99 -3.98
N ILE A 115 2.39 11.86 -2.87
CA ILE A 115 0.99 11.43 -2.92
C ILE A 115 0.08 12.56 -3.44
N CYS A 116 0.39 13.81 -3.11
CA CYS A 116 -0.38 14.99 -3.55
C CYS A 116 -0.25 15.28 -5.06
N ASP A 117 0.72 14.68 -5.76
CA ASP A 117 0.93 14.93 -7.19
C ASP A 117 -0.22 14.40 -8.05
N ILE A 118 -0.53 15.14 -9.11
CA ILE A 118 -1.54 14.73 -10.10
C ILE A 118 -1.01 13.48 -10.83
N PRO A 119 -1.73 12.34 -10.81
CA PRO A 119 -1.26 11.12 -11.46
C PRO A 119 -0.96 11.35 -12.95
N PRO A 120 0.23 10.99 -13.45
CA PRO A 120 0.61 11.20 -14.85
C PRO A 120 -0.21 10.35 -15.83
N THR A 121 -0.98 9.37 -15.33
CA THR A 121 -1.93 8.59 -16.11
C THR A 121 -3.15 9.39 -16.57
N LEU A 122 -3.48 10.49 -15.89
CA LEU A 122 -4.54 11.39 -16.32
C LEU A 122 -3.99 12.24 -17.47
N LYS A 123 -4.23 11.79 -18.71
CA LYS A 123 -3.77 12.47 -19.92
C LYS A 123 -4.81 13.43 -20.48
N GLY A 124 -6.09 13.16 -20.26
CA GLY A 124 -7.19 14.01 -20.74
C GLY A 124 -7.32 15.29 -19.91
N LEU A 125 -7.55 16.42 -20.59
CA LEU A 125 -7.82 17.70 -19.94
C LEU A 125 -9.03 17.59 -19.00
N HIS A 126 -10.12 16.98 -19.48
CA HIS A 126 -11.33 16.79 -18.69
C HIS A 126 -11.10 15.92 -17.44
N GLU A 127 -10.39 14.81 -17.59
CA GLU A 127 -10.08 13.90 -16.48
C GLU A 127 -9.20 14.60 -15.42
N ARG A 128 -8.19 15.36 -15.86
CA ARG A 128 -7.33 16.15 -14.98
C ARG A 128 -8.13 17.21 -14.23
N THR A 129 -8.93 18.00 -14.92
CA THR A 129 -9.74 19.06 -14.29
C THR A 129 -10.73 18.45 -13.28
N SER A 130 -11.42 17.36 -13.65
CA SER A 130 -12.34 16.67 -12.75
C SER A 130 -11.63 16.11 -11.51
N PHE A 131 -10.43 15.54 -11.67
CA PHE A 131 -9.62 15.06 -10.55
C PHE A 131 -9.23 16.21 -9.61
N ILE A 132 -8.68 17.30 -10.15
CA ILE A 132 -8.24 18.47 -9.38
C ILE A 132 -9.42 19.07 -8.60
N GLU A 133 -10.58 19.22 -9.24
CA GLU A 133 -11.77 19.76 -8.60
C GLU A 133 -12.23 18.88 -7.43
N LYS A 134 -12.39 17.57 -7.65
CA LYS A 134 -12.81 16.61 -6.62
C LYS A 134 -11.82 16.59 -5.45
N LEU A 135 -10.53 16.54 -5.76
CA LEU A 135 -9.48 16.52 -4.75
C LEU A 135 -9.44 17.83 -3.95
N SER A 136 -9.54 18.99 -4.63
CA SER A 136 -9.58 20.30 -3.98
C SER A 136 -10.78 20.42 -3.03
N ASN A 137 -11.95 19.94 -3.45
CA ASN A 137 -13.16 19.95 -2.62
C ASN A 137 -12.96 19.09 -1.36
N SER A 138 -12.42 17.88 -1.52
CA SER A 138 -12.15 16.97 -0.40
C SER A 138 -11.11 17.52 0.58
N LEU A 139 -9.99 18.04 0.07
CA LEU A 139 -8.95 18.67 0.89
C LEU A 139 -9.46 19.92 1.61
N ASN A 140 -10.30 20.74 0.97
CA ASN A 140 -10.92 21.90 1.62
C ASN A 140 -11.90 21.51 2.73
N ALA A 141 -12.69 20.44 2.54
CA ALA A 141 -13.56 19.90 3.58
C ALA A 141 -12.75 19.35 4.76
N ALA A 142 -11.67 18.64 4.47
CA ALA A 142 -10.73 18.15 5.48
C ALA A 142 -10.05 19.30 6.23
N ARG A 143 -9.63 20.36 5.53
CA ARG A 143 -9.03 21.55 6.15
C ARG A 143 -9.97 22.25 7.14
N LYS A 144 -11.27 22.33 6.82
CA LYS A 144 -12.28 22.96 7.69
C LYS A 144 -12.59 22.13 8.94
N SER A 145 -12.61 20.81 8.80
CA SER A 145 -12.94 19.87 9.88
C SER A 145 -11.73 19.53 10.77
N ASN A 146 -10.51 19.80 10.32
CA ASN A 146 -9.29 19.34 10.98
C ASN A 146 -8.43 20.52 11.47
N SER A 147 -8.46 20.78 12.78
CA SER A 147 -7.68 21.84 13.43
C SER A 147 -6.27 21.41 13.89
N GLY A 148 -5.83 20.19 13.53
CA GLY A 148 -4.64 19.56 14.10
C GLY A 148 -3.47 19.29 13.13
N LYS A 149 -2.66 18.27 13.46
CA LYS A 149 -1.34 17.91 12.89
C LYS A 149 -1.28 17.68 11.36
N ASN A 150 -2.41 17.53 10.67
CA ASN A 150 -2.46 17.31 9.23
C ASN A 150 -2.76 18.58 8.42
N LYS A 151 -3.03 19.71 9.08
CA LYS A 151 -3.37 20.98 8.41
C LYS A 151 -2.30 21.41 7.40
N GLU A 152 -1.03 21.37 7.81
CA GLU A 152 0.10 21.70 6.95
C GLU A 152 0.20 20.80 5.71
N ASN A 153 0.07 19.48 5.90
CA ASN A 153 0.08 18.52 4.78
C ASN A 153 -1.09 18.75 3.81
N ILE A 154 -2.27 19.10 4.32
CA ILE A 154 -3.44 19.43 3.49
C ILE A 154 -3.19 20.72 2.69
N GLU A 155 -2.62 21.75 3.32
CA GLU A 155 -2.27 23.01 2.65
C GLU A 155 -1.19 22.79 1.58
N ASN A 156 -0.19 21.95 1.85
CA ASN A 156 0.83 21.60 0.88
C ASN A 156 0.24 20.83 -0.32
N CYS A 157 -0.66 19.88 -0.08
CA CYS A 157 -1.39 19.22 -1.17
C CYS A 157 -2.18 20.25 -2.01
N LEU A 158 -2.93 21.15 -1.39
CA LEU A 158 -3.71 22.17 -2.10
C LEU A 158 -2.83 23.06 -2.99
N ARG A 159 -1.65 23.48 -2.50
CA ARG A 159 -0.70 24.29 -3.28
C ARG A 159 -0.22 23.58 -4.55
N ARG A 160 -0.10 22.25 -4.54
CA ARG A 160 0.32 21.46 -5.71
C ARG A 160 -0.74 21.36 -6.82
N LEU A 161 -1.99 21.73 -6.52
CA LEU A 161 -3.09 21.70 -7.48
C LEU A 161 -3.28 23.01 -8.25
N THR A 162 -2.50 24.03 -7.91
CA THR A 162 -2.56 25.39 -8.48
C THR A 162 -1.42 25.61 -9.45
#